data_AF-A0A210R4P4-F1
#
_entry.id   AF-A0A210R4P4-F1
#
_cell.length_a   1.000
_cell.length_b   1.000
_cell.length_c   1.000
_cell.angle_alpha   90.00
_cell.angle_beta   90.00
_cell.angle_gamma   90.00
#
_symmetry.space_group_name_H-M   'P 1'
#
loop_
_entity.id
_entity.type
_entity.pdbx_description
1 polymer ?
#
loop_
_entity_poly.entity_id
_entity_poly.type
_entity_poly.pdbx_seq_one_letter_code
_entity_poly.pdbx_strand_id
1 'polypeptide(L)'
;MPRGGARGGGGGGGGRGAKRIFKGQRRHFTDEAQITSDMEKAEREQQWRKARGEVDDDRVQPGDLPPSGSESEETDSEDEAAKPKGVAHLIEIENPNRQNRAQLRKVTDEAATTKTELSRREREEIEKQQARENYQKQHLAGKTEEARADLARLAIIRKQREEASKKRDTDAEKAKEAVTKKKS
;
A
#
# COMPACT_ATOMS: atom_id res chain seq x y z
N MET A 1 -23.44 -67.44 26.86
CA MET A 1 -23.89 -67.24 25.46
C MET A 1 -23.58 -65.80 25.06
N PRO A 2 -22.63 -65.53 24.15
CA PRO A 2 -22.42 -64.20 23.58
C PRO A 2 -23.29 -64.04 22.33
N ARG A 3 -24.06 -62.95 22.22
CA ARG A 3 -24.67 -62.50 20.95
C ARG A 3 -23.91 -61.27 20.47
N GLY A 4 -23.40 -61.35 19.24
CA GLY A 4 -22.49 -60.37 18.67
C GLY A 4 -23.14 -59.15 18.03
N GLY A 5 -22.27 -58.20 17.70
CA GLY A 5 -22.21 -57.50 16.41
C GLY A 5 -23.18 -56.35 16.14
N ALA A 6 -22.68 -55.12 16.20
CA ALA A 6 -23.06 -54.06 15.26
C ALA A 6 -21.88 -53.09 15.05
N ARG A 7 -21.39 -53.05 13.81
CA ARG A 7 -20.48 -52.02 13.30
C ARG A 7 -21.30 -50.74 13.09
N GLY A 8 -20.92 -49.65 13.76
CA GLY A 8 -21.47 -48.31 13.53
C GLY A 8 -20.36 -47.38 13.05
N GLY A 9 -20.28 -47.16 11.74
CA GLY A 9 -19.42 -46.15 11.14
C GLY A 9 -19.93 -44.75 11.46
N GLY A 10 -19.01 -43.82 11.64
CA GLY A 10 -19.31 -42.40 11.81
C GLY A 10 -18.03 -41.59 11.69
N GLY A 11 -17.60 -41.35 10.44
CA GLY A 11 -16.50 -40.45 10.14
C GLY A 11 -16.80 -39.05 10.68
N GLY A 12 -16.13 -38.66 11.76
CA GLY A 12 -16.07 -37.28 12.21
C GLY A 12 -15.12 -36.49 11.31
N GLY A 13 -15.63 -36.14 10.13
CA GLY A 13 -14.91 -35.32 9.17
C GLY A 13 -14.41 -34.03 9.81
N GLY A 14 -13.12 -33.74 9.60
CA GLY A 14 -12.53 -32.44 9.89
C GLY A 14 -13.44 -31.35 9.32
N GLY A 15 -13.97 -30.52 10.22
CA GLY A 15 -14.92 -29.47 9.92
C GLY A 15 -14.35 -28.56 8.84
N ARG A 16 -14.91 -28.66 7.64
CA ARG A 16 -14.70 -27.69 6.56
C ARG A 16 -15.05 -26.32 7.14
N GLY A 17 -14.12 -25.38 7.04
CA GLY A 17 -14.18 -24.06 7.67
C GLY A 17 -15.57 -23.46 7.66
N ALA A 18 -16.08 -23.17 8.86
CA ALA A 18 -17.34 -22.46 9.05
C ALA A 18 -17.28 -21.15 8.25
N LYS A 19 -18.10 -21.07 7.20
CA LYS A 19 -18.17 -19.90 6.33
C LYS A 19 -18.55 -18.71 7.20
N ARG A 20 -17.61 -17.77 7.42
CA ARG A 20 -17.83 -16.56 8.23
C ARG A 20 -19.08 -15.86 7.71
N ILE A 21 -20.15 -15.87 8.50
CA ILE A 21 -21.42 -15.23 8.14
C ILE A 21 -21.26 -13.75 8.44
N PHE A 22 -21.01 -12.94 7.41
CA PHE A 22 -20.85 -11.48 7.54
C PHE A 22 -22.18 -10.74 7.80
N LYS A 23 -23.30 -11.46 7.88
CA LYS A 23 -24.62 -10.87 8.09
C LYS A 23 -24.80 -10.52 9.56
N GLY A 24 -24.80 -9.22 9.87
CA GLY A 24 -24.95 -8.69 11.24
C GLY A 24 -23.64 -8.22 11.87
N GLN A 25 -22.49 -8.38 11.20
CA GLN A 25 -21.26 -7.72 11.65
C GLN A 25 -21.40 -6.21 11.47
N ARG A 26 -21.03 -5.43 12.49
CA ARG A 26 -20.91 -3.97 12.37
C ARG A 26 -19.95 -3.65 11.22
N ARG A 27 -20.41 -2.82 10.27
CA ARG A 27 -19.56 -2.31 9.20
C ARG A 27 -18.58 -1.33 9.83
N HIS A 28 -17.31 -1.70 9.89
CA HIS A 28 -16.24 -0.76 10.22
C HIS A 28 -15.98 0.06 8.96
N PHE A 29 -16.23 1.36 9.05
CA PHE A 29 -15.74 2.30 8.05
C PHE A 29 -14.34 2.70 8.49
N THR A 30 -13.37 2.56 7.61
CA THR A 30 -12.02 3.10 7.85
C THR A 30 -12.13 4.62 7.86
N ASP A 31 -11.80 5.23 8.98
CA ASP A 31 -11.78 6.69 9.10
C ASP A 31 -10.58 7.28 8.33
N GLU A 32 -10.66 8.54 7.92
CA GLU A 32 -9.61 9.22 7.14
C GLU A 32 -8.26 9.23 7.87
N ALA A 33 -8.28 9.35 9.20
CA ALA A 33 -7.09 9.23 10.06
C ALA A 33 -6.47 7.81 10.03
N GLN A 34 -7.29 6.77 9.86
CA GLN A 34 -6.79 5.39 9.75
C GLN A 34 -6.17 5.14 8.38
N ILE A 35 -6.80 5.64 7.32
CA ILE A 35 -6.27 5.51 5.96
C ILE A 35 -4.92 6.22 5.84
N THR A 36 -4.80 7.44 6.38
CA THR A 36 -3.55 8.21 6.36
C THR A 36 -2.45 7.54 7.19
N SER A 37 -2.78 7.06 8.39
CA SER A 37 -1.84 6.30 9.22
C SER A 37 -1.37 5.00 8.56
N ASP A 38 -2.27 4.28 7.88
CA ASP A 38 -1.94 3.04 7.18
C ASP A 38 -1.05 3.32 5.97
N MET A 39 -1.31 4.41 5.24
CA MET A 39 -0.47 4.88 4.14
C MET A 39 0.93 5.27 4.63
N GLU A 40 1.03 6.03 5.72
CA GLU A 40 2.32 6.44 6.29
C GLU A 40 3.12 5.22 6.79
N LYS A 41 2.44 4.23 7.38
CA LYS A 41 3.07 2.95 7.77
C LYS A 41 3.63 2.23 6.56
N ALA A 42 2.85 2.14 5.48
CA ALA A 42 3.27 1.48 4.24
C ALA A 42 4.43 2.21 3.58
N GLU A 43 4.42 3.55 3.54
CA GLU A 43 5.53 4.35 3.02
C GLU A 43 6.81 4.15 3.84
N ARG A 44 6.70 4.17 5.17
CA ARG A 44 7.85 3.90 6.05
C ARG A 44 8.40 2.50 5.86
N GLU A 45 7.54 1.50 5.68
CA GLU A 45 7.97 0.12 5.39
C GLU A 45 8.65 0.02 4.02
N GLN A 46 8.11 0.70 3.00
CA GLN A 46 8.79 0.77 1.69
C GLN A 46 10.14 1.48 1.77
N GLN A 47 10.24 2.58 2.52
CA GLN A 47 11.51 3.26 2.75
C GLN A 47 12.50 2.35 3.48
N TRP A 48 12.04 1.58 4.46
CA TRP A 48 12.85 0.59 5.16
C TRP A 48 13.36 -0.52 4.22
N ARG A 49 12.50 -1.09 3.38
CA ARG A 49 12.89 -2.09 2.36
C ARG A 49 13.90 -1.53 1.36
N LYS A 50 13.66 -0.31 0.87
CA LYS A 50 14.59 0.42 -0.02
C LYS A 50 15.94 0.67 0.65
N ALA A 51 15.96 1.07 1.92
CA ALA A 51 17.19 1.27 2.68
C ALA A 51 17.99 -0.03 2.88
N ARG A 52 17.30 -1.18 2.93
CA ARG A 52 17.93 -2.52 2.94
C ARG A 52 18.43 -2.99 1.57
N GLY A 53 18.18 -2.24 0.50
CA GLY A 53 18.54 -2.63 -0.85
C GLY A 53 17.65 -3.73 -1.43
N GLU A 54 16.49 -3.98 -0.82
CA GLU A 54 15.46 -4.87 -1.37
C GLU A 54 14.70 -4.04 -2.42
N VAL A 55 15.25 -4.03 -3.63
CA VAL A 55 14.62 -3.42 -4.80
C VAL A 55 13.53 -4.39 -5.25
N ASP A 56 12.27 -3.96 -5.15
CA ASP A 56 11.14 -4.66 -5.74
C ASP A 56 11.39 -4.83 -7.26
N ASP A 57 11.93 -5.98 -7.66
CA ASP A 57 11.84 -6.46 -9.04
C ASP A 57 10.36 -6.81 -9.25
N ASP A 58 9.63 -5.88 -9.89
CA ASP A 58 8.19 -5.89 -10.12
C ASP A 58 7.70 -7.09 -10.98
N ARG A 59 7.77 -8.30 -10.39
CA ARG A 59 7.06 -9.50 -10.84
C ARG A 59 6.21 -10.12 -9.74
N VAL A 60 5.66 -9.29 -8.85
CA VAL A 60 4.71 -9.76 -7.84
C VAL A 60 3.38 -10.10 -8.53
N GLN A 61 3.21 -11.38 -8.86
CA GLN A 61 1.92 -11.94 -9.22
C GLN A 61 0.95 -11.75 -8.04
N PRO A 62 -0.34 -11.48 -8.28
CA PRO A 62 -1.32 -11.29 -7.20
C PRO A 62 -1.50 -12.59 -6.42
N GLY A 63 -0.77 -12.73 -5.31
CA GLY A 63 -0.78 -13.95 -4.49
C GLY A 63 0.39 -14.08 -3.50
N ASP A 64 1.49 -13.34 -3.69
CA ASP A 64 2.73 -13.51 -2.92
C ASP A 64 2.93 -12.49 -1.78
N LEU A 65 1.89 -11.74 -1.43
CA LEU A 65 1.93 -10.83 -0.28
C LEU A 65 1.94 -11.67 1.02
N PRO A 66 2.96 -11.54 1.89
CA PRO A 66 2.93 -12.22 3.17
C PRO A 66 1.74 -11.72 4.00
N PRO A 67 1.09 -12.59 4.79
CA PRO A 67 -0.03 -12.17 5.62
C PRO A 67 0.44 -11.10 6.61
N SER A 68 -0.16 -9.91 6.53
CA SER A 68 -0.02 -8.82 7.49
C SER A 68 -0.44 -9.30 8.88
N GLY A 69 0.52 -9.79 9.66
CA GLY A 69 0.30 -10.32 11.00
C GLY A 69 1.56 -10.85 11.66
N SER A 70 2.73 -10.26 11.37
CA SER A 70 3.97 -10.63 12.03
C SER A 70 4.27 -9.64 13.14
N GLU A 71 3.85 -10.00 14.35
CA GLU A 71 4.31 -9.44 15.62
C GLU A 71 5.85 -9.37 15.58
N SER A 72 6.43 -8.17 15.66
CA SER A 72 7.88 -8.00 15.80
C SER A 72 8.17 -7.24 17.08
N GLU A 73 8.75 -7.99 18.00
CA GLU A 73 9.34 -7.54 19.25
C GLU A 73 10.34 -6.40 18.99
N GLU A 74 10.22 -5.41 19.87
CA GLU A 74 11.12 -4.28 20.04
C GLU A 74 12.49 -4.80 20.53
N THR A 75 13.51 -4.72 19.67
CA THR A 75 14.89 -4.74 20.14
C THR A 75 15.56 -3.44 19.72
N ASP A 76 15.55 -2.51 20.65
CA ASP A 76 16.44 -1.36 20.70
C ASP A 76 17.88 -1.87 20.73
N SER A 77 18.72 -1.45 19.78
CA SER A 77 20.17 -1.55 19.95
C SER A 77 20.87 -0.53 19.07
N GLU A 78 21.66 0.29 19.75
CA GLU A 78 22.20 1.58 19.36
C GLU A 78 23.15 1.58 18.16
N ASP A 79 23.23 2.80 17.60
CA ASP A 79 24.25 3.36 16.72
C ASP A 79 25.67 2.93 17.10
N GLU A 80 26.34 2.15 16.24
CA GLU A 80 27.79 1.98 16.31
C GLU A 80 28.38 1.82 14.91
N ALA A 81 29.20 2.81 14.53
CA ALA A 81 30.04 2.80 13.35
C ALA A 81 30.72 1.45 13.15
N ALA A 82 30.77 0.99 11.90
CA ALA A 82 31.21 -0.33 11.45
C ALA A 82 32.51 -0.84 12.09
N LYS A 83 32.40 -1.47 13.27
CA LYS A 83 33.48 -2.25 13.88
C LYS A 83 33.64 -3.54 13.09
N PRO A 84 34.88 -4.00 12.84
CA PRO A 84 35.12 -5.25 12.13
C PRO A 84 34.42 -6.41 12.85
N LYS A 85 33.68 -7.23 12.10
CA LYS A 85 32.89 -8.33 12.65
C LYS A 85 33.82 -9.44 13.15
N GLY A 86 33.69 -9.82 14.41
CA GLY A 86 34.39 -10.97 15.00
C GLY A 86 35.92 -10.81 15.05
N VAL A 87 36.64 -11.90 14.76
CA VAL A 87 38.12 -11.98 14.87
C VAL A 87 38.84 -11.35 13.66
N ALA A 88 38.10 -10.74 12.73
CA ALA A 88 38.64 -10.16 11.49
C ALA A 88 39.69 -9.05 11.72
N HIS A 89 39.72 -8.45 12.92
CA HIS A 89 40.75 -7.47 13.29
C HIS A 89 42.08 -8.10 13.75
N LEU A 90 42.06 -9.35 14.23
CA LEU A 90 43.23 -10.01 14.82
C LEU A 90 44.05 -10.80 13.78
N ILE A 91 43.45 -11.11 12.63
CA ILE A 91 44.08 -11.93 11.58
C ILE A 91 44.58 -11.02 10.46
N GLU A 92 45.90 -11.00 10.26
CA GLU A 92 46.53 -10.32 9.13
C GLU A 92 46.24 -11.08 7.83
N ILE A 93 45.58 -10.42 6.87
CA ILE A 93 45.20 -11.04 5.59
C ILE A 93 46.27 -10.73 4.55
N GLU A 94 47.24 -11.63 4.39
CA GLU A 94 48.35 -11.54 3.43
C GLU A 94 47.98 -12.13 2.05
N ASN A 95 46.80 -11.79 1.53
CA ASN A 95 46.37 -12.27 0.21
C ASN A 95 46.76 -11.26 -0.89
N PRO A 96 47.73 -11.58 -1.77
CA PRO A 96 48.23 -10.67 -2.81
C PRO A 96 47.18 -10.31 -3.88
N ASN A 97 46.10 -11.09 -4.02
CA ASN A 97 44.99 -10.80 -4.92
C ASN A 97 43.81 -10.08 -4.23
N ARG A 98 43.95 -9.68 -2.96
CA ARG A 98 42.87 -9.02 -2.22
C ARG A 98 42.71 -7.57 -2.68
N GLN A 99 41.60 -7.29 -3.36
CA GLN A 99 41.22 -5.94 -3.74
C GLN A 99 40.80 -5.16 -2.49
N ASN A 100 41.69 -4.29 -1.98
CA ASN A 100 41.38 -3.40 -0.87
C ASN A 100 40.37 -2.33 -1.34
N ARG A 101 39.09 -2.51 -1.00
CA ARG A 101 38.00 -1.56 -1.30
C ARG A 101 38.12 -0.19 -0.59
N ALA A 102 39.23 0.08 0.09
CA ALA A 102 39.42 1.26 0.94
C ALA A 102 39.71 2.56 0.15
N GLN A 103 39.86 2.51 -1.18
CA GLN A 103 40.27 3.67 -1.98
C GLN A 103 39.40 3.82 -3.26
N LEU A 104 38.07 3.80 -3.15
CA LEU A 104 37.23 4.44 -4.17
C LEU A 104 37.30 5.96 -3.94
N ARG A 105 38.37 6.60 -4.44
CA ARG A 105 38.48 8.06 -4.50
C ARG A 105 37.40 8.57 -5.46
N LYS A 106 36.54 9.45 -4.96
CA LYS A 106 35.46 10.11 -5.70
C LYS A 106 36.07 10.88 -6.89
N VAL A 107 35.83 10.41 -8.11
CA VAL A 107 36.04 11.20 -9.34
C VAL A 107 34.79 12.06 -9.51
N THR A 108 34.70 13.12 -8.73
CA THR A 108 33.63 14.11 -8.79
C THR A 108 34.27 15.47 -8.67
N ASP A 109 34.66 16.09 -9.80
CA ASP A 109 34.60 17.55 -9.97
C ASP A 109 35.06 18.06 -11.36
N GLU A 110 35.66 17.25 -12.22
CA GLU A 110 36.16 17.76 -13.54
C GLU A 110 35.25 17.48 -14.75
N ALA A 111 34.08 16.86 -14.57
CA ALA A 111 33.20 16.43 -15.68
C ALA A 111 31.94 17.30 -15.88
N ALA A 112 31.90 18.54 -15.36
CA ALA A 112 30.71 19.38 -15.39
C ALA A 112 30.55 20.24 -16.67
N THR A 113 31.55 20.33 -17.55
CA THR A 113 31.52 21.23 -18.73
C THR A 113 31.24 20.54 -20.07
N THR A 114 31.28 19.22 -20.13
CA THR A 114 30.77 18.46 -21.29
C THR A 114 29.43 17.87 -20.89
N LYS A 115 28.32 18.50 -21.29
CA LYS A 115 27.00 17.87 -21.27
C LYS A 115 27.14 16.52 -21.97
N THR A 116 27.19 15.46 -21.19
CA THR A 116 27.14 14.10 -21.69
C THR A 116 25.81 13.97 -22.39
N GLU A 117 25.87 13.91 -23.71
CA GLU A 117 24.71 13.68 -24.53
C GLU A 117 24.13 12.33 -24.14
N LEU A 118 23.03 12.34 -23.36
CA LEU A 118 22.29 11.14 -22.98
C LEU A 118 22.13 10.26 -24.21
N SER A 119 22.47 8.99 -24.05
CA SER A 119 22.39 8.01 -25.12
C SER A 119 20.99 8.07 -25.72
N ARG A 120 20.86 7.83 -27.03
CA ARG A 120 19.55 7.82 -27.73
C ARG A 120 18.50 7.00 -26.98
N ARG A 121 18.94 5.90 -26.37
CA ARG A 121 18.14 5.02 -25.53
C ARG A 121 17.66 5.68 -24.22
N GLU A 122 18.52 6.43 -23.57
CA GLU A 122 18.21 7.15 -22.32
C GLU A 122 17.24 8.31 -22.58
N ARG A 123 17.38 9.00 -23.72
CA ARG A 123 16.45 10.08 -24.12
C ARG A 123 15.03 9.55 -24.33
N GLU A 124 14.90 8.45 -25.07
CA GLU A 124 13.61 7.81 -25.31
C GLU A 124 12.98 7.26 -24.01
N GLU A 125 13.79 6.75 -23.09
CA GLU A 125 13.30 6.26 -21.79
C GLU A 125 12.82 7.39 -20.88
N ILE A 126 13.55 8.51 -20.82
CA ILE A 126 13.15 9.70 -20.08
C ILE A 126 11.88 10.31 -20.67
N GLU A 127 11.78 10.41 -22.00
CA GLU A 127 10.58 10.93 -22.65
C GLU A 127 9.36 10.03 -22.37
N LYS A 128 9.55 8.71 -22.38
CA LYS A 128 8.49 7.76 -22.02
C LYS A 128 8.05 7.91 -20.56
N GLN A 129 8.98 8.15 -19.64
CA GLN A 129 8.67 8.44 -18.24
C GLN A 129 7.90 9.76 -18.11
N GLN A 130 8.40 10.83 -18.74
CA GLN A 130 7.75 12.14 -18.74
C GLN A 130 6.35 12.10 -19.37
N ALA A 131 6.15 11.33 -20.45
CA ALA A 131 4.84 11.17 -21.07
C ALA A 131 3.85 10.48 -20.14
N ARG A 132 4.30 9.45 -19.40
CA ARG A 132 3.48 8.77 -18.38
C ARG A 132 3.12 9.70 -17.24
N GLU A 133 4.10 10.44 -16.71
CA GLU A 133 3.87 11.43 -15.65
C GLU A 133 2.91 12.54 -16.11
N ASN A 134 3.09 13.03 -17.33
CA ASN A 134 2.20 14.03 -17.91
C ASN A 134 0.78 13.49 -18.07
N TYR A 135 0.62 12.26 -18.54
CA TYR A 135 -0.68 11.60 -18.62
C TYR A 135 -1.33 11.47 -17.23
N GLN A 136 -0.59 10.96 -16.24
CA GLN A 136 -1.07 10.84 -14.86
C GLN A 136 -1.46 12.20 -14.29
N LYS A 137 -0.64 13.22 -14.48
CA LYS A 137 -0.91 14.59 -14.04
C LYS A 137 -2.16 15.16 -14.70
N GLN A 138 -2.35 14.93 -16.00
CA GLN A 138 -3.57 15.34 -16.70
C GLN A 138 -4.80 14.57 -16.25
N HIS A 139 -4.66 13.28 -15.94
CA HIS A 139 -5.73 12.44 -15.43
C HIS A 139 -6.16 12.89 -14.03
N LEU A 140 -5.21 13.11 -13.12
CA LEU A 140 -5.46 13.67 -11.79
C LEU A 140 -6.08 15.07 -11.86
N ALA A 141 -5.65 15.89 -12.83
CA ALA A 141 -6.23 17.21 -13.06
C ALA A 141 -7.64 17.16 -13.69
N GLY A 142 -8.19 15.98 -13.98
CA GLY A 142 -9.51 15.85 -14.61
C GLY A 142 -9.54 16.26 -16.08
N LYS A 143 -8.38 16.30 -16.75
CA LYS A 143 -8.28 16.76 -18.14
C LYS A 143 -8.45 15.63 -19.15
N THR A 144 -8.19 14.38 -18.77
CA THR A 144 -8.45 13.20 -19.60
C THR A 144 -9.96 12.93 -19.68
N GLU A 145 -10.41 12.30 -20.77
CA GLU A 145 -11.83 11.98 -20.96
C GLU A 145 -12.37 11.05 -19.87
N GLU A 146 -11.56 10.08 -19.45
CA GLU A 146 -11.86 9.17 -18.34
C GLU A 146 -12.12 9.95 -17.03
N ALA A 147 -11.19 10.81 -16.63
CA ALA A 147 -11.32 11.57 -15.40
C ALA A 147 -12.47 12.58 -15.47
N ARG A 148 -12.74 13.16 -16.64
CA ARG A 148 -13.94 14.01 -16.85
C ARG A 148 -15.22 13.22 -16.67
N ALA A 149 -15.30 12.01 -17.22
CA ALA A 149 -16.46 11.14 -17.09
C ALA A 149 -16.70 10.75 -15.62
N ASP A 150 -15.64 10.41 -14.88
CA ASP A 150 -15.73 10.10 -13.46
C ASP A 150 -16.15 11.32 -12.63
N LEU A 151 -15.59 12.50 -12.91
CA LEU A 151 -16.03 13.74 -12.26
C LEU A 151 -17.50 14.06 -12.57
N ALA A 152 -17.94 13.86 -13.82
CA ALA A 152 -19.33 14.06 -14.20
C ALA A 152 -20.26 13.07 -13.48
N ARG A 153 -19.86 11.80 -13.37
CA ARG A 153 -20.58 10.78 -12.61
C ARG A 153 -20.69 11.16 -11.13
N LEU A 154 -19.60 11.60 -10.52
CA LEU A 154 -19.60 12.08 -9.14
C LEU A 154 -20.48 13.32 -8.96
N ALA A 155 -20.48 14.25 -9.91
CA ALA A 155 -21.35 15.43 -9.88
C ALA A 155 -22.83 15.06 -9.94
N ILE A 156 -23.23 14.07 -10.74
CA ILE A 156 -24.61 13.56 -10.78
C ILE A 156 -25.02 13.00 -9.41
N ILE A 157 -24.15 12.21 -8.77
CA ILE A 157 -24.42 11.64 -7.45
C ILE A 157 -24.56 12.76 -6.40
N ARG A 158 -23.68 13.76 -6.43
CA ARG A 158 -23.77 14.94 -5.53
C ARG A 158 -25.11 15.65 -5.71
N LYS A 159 -25.53 15.94 -6.95
CA LYS A 159 -26.83 16.55 -7.24
C LYS A 159 -28.00 15.71 -6.71
N GLN A 160 -28.00 14.41 -6.95
CA GLN A 160 -29.04 13.52 -6.44
C GLN A 160 -29.11 13.50 -4.91
N ARG A 161 -27.96 13.53 -4.23
CA ARG A 161 -27.90 13.59 -2.76
C ARG A 161 -28.42 14.93 -2.22
N GLU A 162 -28.01 16.03 -2.83
CA GLU A 162 -28.48 17.37 -2.46
C GLU A 162 -29.99 17.52 -2.69
N GLU A 163 -30.50 17.06 -3.82
CA GLU A 163 -31.94 17.05 -4.11
C GLU A 163 -32.71 16.15 -3.14
N ALA A 164 -32.19 14.99 -2.79
CA ALA A 164 -32.81 14.11 -1.80
C ALA A 164 -32.81 14.72 -0.39
N SER A 165 -31.72 15.41 0.01
CA SER A 165 -31.67 16.14 1.28
C SER A 165 -32.69 17.27 1.29
N LYS A 166 -32.68 18.12 0.24
CA LYS A 166 -33.64 19.22 0.11
C LYS A 166 -35.08 18.71 0.13
N LYS A 167 -35.40 17.62 -0.57
CA LYS A 167 -36.74 17.00 -0.53
C LYS A 167 -37.10 16.58 0.90
N ARG A 168 -36.20 15.88 1.60
CA ARG A 168 -36.40 15.48 3.00
C ARG A 168 -36.63 16.67 3.93
N ASP A 169 -35.85 17.74 3.78
CA ASP A 169 -35.97 18.94 4.59
C ASP A 169 -37.32 19.62 4.34
N THR A 170 -37.73 19.77 3.07
CA THR A 170 -39.04 20.36 2.72
C THR A 170 -40.22 19.51 3.19
N ASP A 171 -40.13 18.18 3.12
CA ASP A 171 -41.19 17.29 3.58
C ASP A 171 -41.26 17.30 5.11
N ALA A 172 -40.12 17.41 5.80
CA ALA A 172 -40.07 17.57 7.25
C ALA A 172 -40.66 18.90 7.72
N GLU A 173 -40.40 20.01 7.01
CA GLU A 173 -41.01 21.31 7.32
C GLU A 173 -42.53 21.30 7.12
N LYS A 174 -43.01 20.80 5.98
CA LYS A 174 -44.46 20.64 5.73
C LYS A 174 -45.13 19.76 6.78
N ALA A 175 -44.47 18.69 7.21
CA ALA A 175 -44.98 17.83 8.27
C ALA A 175 -45.05 18.57 9.63
N LYS A 176 -44.05 19.38 9.97
CA LYS A 176 -44.07 20.22 11.18
C LYS A 176 -45.17 21.28 11.13
N GLU A 177 -45.38 21.94 10.00
CA GLU A 177 -46.49 22.90 9.81
C GLU A 177 -47.87 22.22 9.90
N ALA A 178 -48.02 21.03 9.33
CA ALA A 178 -49.27 20.27 9.44
C ALA A 178 -49.56 19.80 10.88
N VAL A 179 -48.53 19.45 11.65
CA VAL A 179 -48.67 19.06 13.07
C VAL A 179 -49.00 20.26 13.94
N THR A 180 -48.36 21.41 13.72
CA THR A 180 -48.66 22.65 14.47
C THR A 180 -50.06 23.16 14.19
N LYS A 181 -50.52 23.15 12.93
CA LYS A 181 -51.88 23.54 12.53
C LYS A 181 -52.99 22.59 13.01
N LYS A 182 -52.66 21.32 13.28
CA LYS A 182 -53.61 20.36 13.90
C LYS A 182 -53.69 20.48 15.42
N LYS A 183 -52.73 21.16 16.04
CA LYS A 183 -52.64 21.32 17.51
C LYS A 183 -53.16 22.69 17.99
N SER A 184 -53.30 23.66 17.08
CA SER A 184 -54.07 24.91 17.25
C SER A 184 -55.55 24.70 16.95
#